data_AF-A0A7V9BQQ5-F1
#
_entry.id   AF-A0A7V9BQQ5-F1
#
_cell.length_a   1.000
_cell.length_b   1.000
_cell.length_c   1.000
_cell.angle_alpha   90.00
_cell.angle_beta   90.00
_cell.angle_gamma   90.00
#
_symmetry.space_group_name_H-M   'P 1'
#
loop_
_entity.id
_entity.type
_entity.pdbx_description
1 polymer ?
#
loop_
_entity_poly.entity_id
_entity_poly.type
_entity_poly.pdbx_seq_one_letter_code
_entity_poly.pdbx_strand_id
1 'polypeptide(L)'
;MKRPAVAIVLALLLLLPILFMGALIAIAGEDVAPSDRALNEIRAGLLLIYMSAASTCEGLDWTVLAAIHKVETDFGRGAATSPKGARGPMQFMPSTWDAYGTDGNGDGLADTDNVRDAIFSAAFMLCENGGGDPARLADAIWNYNHSDQYVAEILDLATSYGVAAFGTGLAKAAPGDLLDNPRITLTSSARADLEAGLVDSRVNALLDAISRRYPIGVTVLKAGHSTRTRSGSISNHYYGRAVDIFFVDGSPVSSSSLPARQVVGFLARLEGQLRPSEVGHPFSNLYFPGGFTDADHLDHIHLGFD
;
A
#
# COMPACT_ATOMS: atom_id res chain seq x y z
N MET A 1 27.09 47.49 -49.61
CA MET A 1 27.46 46.68 -48.42
C MET A 1 26.40 46.87 -47.33
N LYS A 2 25.90 45.74 -46.79
CA LYS A 2 25.14 45.54 -45.53
C LYS A 2 23.63 45.87 -45.48
N ARG A 3 22.84 44.77 -45.42
CA ARG A 3 21.49 44.56 -44.82
C ARG A 3 21.56 44.65 -43.27
N PRO A 4 20.49 44.40 -42.47
CA PRO A 4 19.05 44.78 -42.50
C PRO A 4 18.55 45.31 -41.12
N ALA A 5 17.31 45.80 -41.01
CA ALA A 5 16.59 45.83 -39.72
C ALA A 5 15.06 45.74 -39.93
N VAL A 6 14.59 44.52 -40.17
CA VAL A 6 13.21 44.10 -39.89
C VAL A 6 13.29 43.22 -38.65
N ALA A 7 12.57 43.58 -37.58
CA ALA A 7 12.05 42.71 -36.51
C ALA A 7 12.00 43.42 -35.14
N ILE A 8 11.10 44.40 -34.96
CA ILE A 8 10.66 44.81 -33.61
C ILE A 8 9.16 45.12 -33.65
N VAL A 9 8.32 44.12 -33.96
CA VAL A 9 6.86 44.19 -33.65
C VAL A 9 6.28 42.82 -33.24
N LEU A 10 7.03 41.70 -33.33
CA LEU A 10 6.52 40.35 -33.07
C LEU A 10 7.09 39.73 -31.76
N ALA A 11 7.07 40.47 -30.65
CA ALA A 11 7.49 39.96 -29.35
C ALA A 11 6.51 40.24 -28.19
N LEU A 12 5.32 40.78 -28.48
CA LEU A 12 4.31 41.15 -27.47
C LEU A 12 2.98 40.38 -27.58
N LEU A 13 2.90 39.32 -28.41
CA LEU A 13 1.70 38.50 -28.59
C LEU A 13 1.90 37.00 -28.22
N LEU A 14 2.98 36.67 -27.50
CA LEU A 14 3.22 35.30 -26.99
C LEU A 14 3.26 35.20 -25.46
N LEU A 15 2.75 36.22 -24.76
CA LEU A 15 2.70 36.25 -23.30
C LEU A 15 1.30 36.63 -22.82
N LEU A 16 0.36 35.68 -22.93
CA LEU A 16 -0.76 35.42 -22.00
C LEU A 16 -1.66 34.33 -22.62
N PRO A 17 -2.02 33.22 -21.92
CA PRO A 17 -1.98 33.02 -20.47
C PRO A 17 -1.21 31.75 -20.04
N ILE A 18 -0.06 31.89 -19.37
CA ILE A 18 0.51 30.82 -18.49
C ILE A 18 -0.12 30.93 -17.09
N LEU A 19 -1.41 31.25 -17.03
CA LEU A 19 -2.11 31.59 -15.80
C LEU A 19 -3.54 31.05 -15.85
N PHE A 20 -3.69 29.78 -16.25
CA PHE A 20 -4.91 28.99 -16.02
C PHE A 20 -4.57 27.49 -16.09
N MET A 21 -3.78 27.01 -15.12
CA MET A 21 -3.84 25.60 -14.71
C MET A 21 -3.52 25.50 -13.21
N GLY A 22 -4.16 26.38 -12.45
CA GLY A 22 -4.34 26.21 -11.02
C GLY A 22 -5.74 25.66 -10.77
N ALA A 23 -5.80 24.53 -10.09
CA ALA A 23 -6.99 23.89 -9.53
C ALA A 23 -8.04 23.32 -10.51
N LEU A 24 -7.80 22.08 -10.93
CA LEU A 24 -8.84 21.05 -10.80
C LEU A 24 -8.35 20.06 -9.73
N ILE A 25 -8.75 20.29 -8.49
CA ILE A 25 -8.63 19.30 -7.42
C ILE A 25 -9.88 18.44 -7.50
N ALA A 26 -9.73 17.15 -7.78
CA ALA A 26 -10.65 16.11 -7.35
C ALA A 26 -9.99 14.72 -7.51
N ILE A 27 -9.46 14.21 -6.38
CA ILE A 27 -9.57 12.80 -5.93
C ILE A 27 -9.52 11.73 -7.03
N ALA A 28 -8.32 11.39 -7.47
CA ALA A 28 -8.04 10.00 -7.78
C ALA A 28 -7.60 9.35 -6.46
N GLY A 29 -8.21 8.24 -6.06
CA GLY A 29 -7.69 7.43 -4.96
C GLY A 29 -6.19 7.20 -5.17
N GLU A 30 -5.40 7.20 -4.09
CA GLU A 30 -3.96 6.96 -4.19
C GLU A 30 -3.72 5.69 -5.01
N ASP A 31 -3.28 5.85 -6.27
CA ASP A 31 -3.10 4.72 -7.17
C ASP A 31 -2.12 3.75 -6.50
N VAL A 32 -2.59 2.54 -6.21
CA VAL A 32 -1.75 1.51 -5.60
C VAL A 32 -0.83 0.97 -6.68
N ALA A 33 0.46 1.25 -6.59
CA ALA A 33 1.44 0.77 -7.55
C ALA A 33 1.76 -0.73 -7.29
N PRO A 34 2.11 -1.52 -8.31
CA PRO A 34 2.55 -2.91 -8.12
C PRO A 34 3.83 -2.99 -7.29
N SER A 35 3.84 -3.87 -6.29
CA SER A 35 5.06 -4.26 -5.56
C SER A 35 5.97 -5.15 -6.42
N ASP A 36 7.23 -5.32 -6.01
CA ASP A 36 8.13 -6.31 -6.65
C ASP A 36 7.55 -7.72 -6.63
N ARG A 37 6.80 -8.07 -5.57
CA ARG A 37 6.13 -9.36 -5.49
C ARG A 37 5.07 -9.47 -6.58
N ALA A 38 4.26 -8.44 -6.76
CA ALA A 38 3.29 -8.39 -7.85
C ALA A 38 3.98 -8.49 -9.21
N LEU A 39 5.06 -7.74 -9.44
CA LEU A 39 5.82 -7.77 -10.70
C LEU A 39 6.48 -9.13 -10.97
N ASN A 40 6.88 -9.86 -9.93
CA ASN A 40 7.50 -11.18 -10.05
C ASN A 40 6.49 -12.32 -10.24
N GLU A 41 5.35 -12.27 -9.54
CA GLU A 41 4.37 -13.36 -9.57
C GLU A 41 3.29 -13.17 -10.65
N ILE A 42 2.96 -11.92 -10.97
CA ILE A 42 1.86 -11.55 -11.87
C ILE A 42 2.43 -11.15 -13.23
N ARG A 43 1.96 -11.82 -14.28
CA ARG A 43 2.29 -11.43 -15.65
C ARG A 43 1.82 -10.00 -15.92
N ALA A 44 2.64 -9.19 -16.61
CA ALA A 44 2.31 -7.79 -16.91
C ALA A 44 0.93 -7.61 -17.57
N GLY A 45 0.51 -8.53 -18.45
CA GLY A 45 -0.82 -8.51 -19.06
C GLY A 45 -1.97 -8.64 -18.05
N LEU A 46 -1.78 -9.40 -16.96
CA LEU A 46 -2.78 -9.55 -15.89
C LEU A 46 -2.87 -8.32 -15.01
N LEU A 47 -1.73 -7.65 -14.71
CA LEU A 47 -1.74 -6.40 -13.93
C LEU A 47 -2.65 -5.35 -14.57
N LEU A 48 -2.53 -5.17 -15.89
CA LEU A 48 -3.37 -4.23 -16.63
C LEU A 48 -4.86 -4.64 -16.60
N ILE A 49 -5.15 -5.94 -16.60
CA ILE A 49 -6.53 -6.42 -16.49
C ILE A 49 -7.10 -6.11 -15.10
N TYR A 50 -6.35 -6.38 -14.01
CA TYR A 50 -6.82 -6.07 -12.67
C TYR A 50 -7.06 -4.57 -12.48
N MET A 51 -6.13 -3.72 -12.91
CA MET A 51 -6.26 -2.27 -12.82
C MET A 51 -7.47 -1.76 -13.61
N SER A 52 -7.68 -2.30 -14.82
CA SER A 52 -8.82 -1.96 -15.65
C SER A 52 -10.15 -2.48 -15.13
N ALA A 53 -10.18 -3.61 -14.43
CA ALA A 53 -11.37 -4.15 -13.82
C ALA A 53 -11.71 -3.39 -12.52
N ALA A 54 -10.71 -3.12 -11.69
CA ALA A 54 -10.85 -2.35 -10.46
C ALA A 54 -11.37 -0.93 -10.73
N SER A 55 -10.94 -0.29 -11.82
CA SER A 55 -11.44 1.04 -12.20
C SER A 55 -12.94 1.10 -12.54
N THR A 56 -13.62 -0.05 -12.70
CA THR A 56 -15.08 -0.10 -12.85
C THR A 56 -15.83 0.05 -11.53
N CYS A 57 -15.12 -0.03 -10.40
CA CYS A 57 -15.68 0.12 -9.05
C CYS A 57 -14.88 1.17 -8.26
N GLU A 58 -15.51 2.30 -7.97
CA GLU A 58 -14.86 3.36 -7.19
C GLU A 58 -14.42 2.82 -5.82
N GLY A 59 -13.13 3.00 -5.50
CA GLY A 59 -12.53 2.58 -4.23
C GLY A 59 -12.06 1.12 -4.15
N LEU A 60 -12.37 0.28 -5.14
CA LEU A 60 -11.85 -1.09 -5.19
C LEU A 60 -10.39 -1.10 -5.66
N ASP A 61 -9.50 -1.73 -4.89
CA ASP A 61 -8.10 -1.88 -5.26
C ASP A 61 -7.87 -3.12 -6.15
N TRP A 62 -7.11 -2.95 -7.24
CA TRP A 62 -6.72 -4.04 -8.15
C TRP A 62 -5.99 -5.17 -7.43
N THR A 63 -5.31 -4.86 -6.32
CA THR A 63 -4.60 -5.85 -5.51
C THR A 63 -5.53 -6.92 -4.93
N VAL A 64 -6.78 -6.57 -4.65
CA VAL A 64 -7.81 -7.52 -4.16
C VAL A 64 -8.16 -8.53 -5.25
N LEU A 65 -8.36 -8.07 -6.48
CA LEU A 65 -8.64 -8.95 -7.63
C LEU A 65 -7.46 -9.88 -7.93
N ALA A 66 -6.24 -9.36 -7.84
CA ALA A 66 -5.03 -10.16 -7.98
C ALA A 66 -4.92 -11.22 -6.87
N ALA A 67 -5.22 -10.86 -5.63
CA ALA A 67 -5.20 -11.79 -4.51
C ALA A 67 -6.21 -12.93 -4.68
N ILE A 68 -7.44 -12.62 -5.11
CA ILE A 68 -8.47 -13.64 -5.37
C ILE A 68 -8.00 -14.58 -6.49
N HIS A 69 -7.54 -14.04 -7.61
CA HIS A 69 -7.07 -14.89 -8.72
C HIS A 69 -5.88 -15.78 -8.32
N LYS A 70 -5.00 -15.29 -7.43
CA LYS A 70 -3.91 -16.10 -6.86
C LYS A 70 -4.44 -17.25 -6.02
N VAL A 71 -5.38 -17.00 -5.10
CA VAL A 71 -5.89 -18.02 -4.18
C VAL A 71 -6.75 -19.04 -4.92
N GLU A 72 -7.60 -18.59 -5.85
CA GLU A 72 -8.53 -19.47 -6.56
C GLU A 72 -7.81 -20.43 -7.51
N THR A 73 -6.85 -19.94 -8.29
CA THR A 73 -6.22 -20.76 -9.35
C THR A 73 -4.73 -20.49 -9.56
N ASP A 74 -4.04 -19.79 -8.66
CA ASP A 74 -2.65 -19.39 -8.84
C ASP A 74 -2.42 -18.71 -10.21
N PHE A 75 -3.29 -17.75 -10.53
CA PHE A 75 -3.31 -17.04 -11.82
C PHE A 75 -3.59 -17.94 -13.04
N GLY A 76 -4.56 -18.85 -12.90
CA GLY A 76 -4.95 -19.79 -13.95
C GLY A 76 -4.02 -20.99 -14.14
N ARG A 77 -3.12 -21.26 -13.18
CA ARG A 77 -2.27 -22.46 -13.16
C ARG A 77 -2.93 -23.67 -12.47
N GLY A 78 -3.97 -23.42 -11.68
CA GLY A 78 -4.79 -24.42 -11.01
C GLY A 78 -5.78 -25.11 -11.94
N ALA A 79 -6.63 -25.96 -11.36
CA ALA A 79 -7.69 -26.63 -12.11
C ALA A 79 -8.74 -25.62 -12.59
N ALA A 80 -9.20 -25.76 -13.83
CA ALA A 80 -10.24 -24.89 -14.39
C ALA A 80 -11.65 -25.17 -13.81
N THR A 81 -11.84 -26.30 -13.12
CA THR A 81 -13.10 -26.63 -12.46
C THR A 81 -12.80 -27.37 -11.16
N SER A 82 -13.38 -26.89 -10.06
CA SER A 82 -13.20 -27.50 -8.75
C SER A 82 -14.11 -28.72 -8.57
N PRO A 83 -13.83 -29.61 -7.59
CA PRO A 83 -14.73 -30.71 -7.24
C PRO A 83 -16.15 -30.28 -6.84
N LYS A 84 -16.33 -29.02 -6.45
CA LYS A 84 -17.62 -28.44 -6.07
C LYS A 84 -18.35 -27.78 -7.25
N GLY A 85 -17.76 -27.76 -8.43
CA GLY A 85 -18.36 -27.23 -9.65
C GLY A 85 -18.08 -25.74 -9.93
N ALA A 86 -17.30 -25.07 -9.09
CA ALA A 86 -16.81 -23.72 -9.41
C ALA A 86 -15.88 -23.76 -10.64
N ARG A 87 -15.98 -22.77 -11.54
CA ARG A 87 -15.34 -22.75 -12.86
C ARG A 87 -14.48 -21.53 -13.10
N GLY A 88 -13.51 -21.69 -14.00
CA GLY A 88 -12.73 -20.59 -14.55
C GLY A 88 -11.65 -20.05 -13.60
N PRO A 89 -10.90 -19.02 -14.05
CA PRO A 89 -9.74 -18.51 -13.33
C PRO A 89 -10.08 -17.86 -11.98
N MET A 90 -11.30 -17.36 -11.83
CA MET A 90 -11.81 -16.78 -10.58
C MET A 90 -12.76 -17.74 -9.83
N GLN A 91 -12.85 -19.01 -10.26
CA GLN A 91 -13.60 -20.07 -9.57
C GLN A 91 -15.05 -19.68 -9.20
N PHE A 92 -15.80 -19.15 -10.16
CA PHE A 92 -17.22 -18.84 -9.95
C PHE A 92 -18.08 -20.09 -9.91
N MET A 93 -19.00 -20.16 -8.94
CA MET A 93 -20.11 -21.12 -9.00
C MET A 93 -21.08 -20.73 -10.13
N PRO A 94 -21.73 -21.69 -10.80
CA PRO A 94 -22.64 -21.39 -11.91
C PRO A 94 -23.72 -20.35 -11.58
N SER A 95 -24.38 -20.48 -10.42
CA SER A 95 -25.41 -19.51 -10.00
C SER A 95 -24.85 -18.11 -9.71
N THR A 96 -23.59 -18.01 -9.29
CA THR A 96 -22.93 -16.73 -9.07
C THR A 96 -22.57 -16.10 -10.43
N TRP A 97 -22.13 -16.90 -11.40
CA TRP A 97 -21.89 -16.44 -12.76
C TRP A 97 -23.17 -15.91 -13.42
N ASP A 98 -24.30 -16.58 -13.21
CA ASP A 98 -25.60 -16.11 -13.73
C ASP A 98 -25.98 -14.71 -13.21
N ALA A 99 -25.51 -14.34 -12.02
CA ALA A 99 -25.79 -13.05 -11.40
C ALA A 99 -24.76 -11.96 -11.74
N TYR A 100 -23.48 -12.32 -11.88
CA TYR A 100 -22.38 -11.35 -11.96
C TYR A 100 -21.52 -11.46 -13.23
N GLY A 101 -21.81 -12.42 -14.11
CA GLY A 101 -21.07 -12.63 -15.36
C GLY A 101 -21.03 -11.34 -16.19
N THR A 102 -19.83 -10.88 -16.50
CA THR A 102 -19.55 -9.63 -17.20
C THR A 102 -18.69 -9.91 -18.42
N ASP A 103 -19.12 -9.46 -19.60
CA ASP A 103 -18.27 -9.41 -20.80
C ASP A 103 -17.20 -8.32 -20.60
N GLY A 104 -16.06 -8.73 -20.06
CA GLY A 104 -14.97 -7.83 -19.71
C GLY A 104 -14.09 -7.49 -20.91
N ASN A 105 -14.19 -8.27 -21.99
CA ASN A 105 -13.35 -8.14 -23.18
C ASN A 105 -14.05 -7.44 -24.36
N GLY A 106 -15.38 -7.34 -24.33
CA GLY A 106 -16.22 -6.65 -25.30
C GLY A 106 -16.53 -7.45 -26.57
N ASP A 107 -16.41 -8.77 -26.55
CA ASP A 107 -16.69 -9.65 -27.70
C ASP A 107 -18.17 -10.03 -27.83
N GLY A 108 -19.01 -9.62 -26.87
CA GLY A 108 -20.44 -9.89 -26.82
C GLY A 108 -20.82 -11.16 -26.04
N LEU A 109 -19.87 -11.84 -25.40
CA LEU A 109 -20.11 -13.04 -24.61
C LEU A 109 -19.42 -12.95 -23.24
N ALA A 110 -20.18 -13.14 -22.16
CA ALA A 110 -19.58 -13.37 -20.84
C ALA A 110 -19.19 -14.84 -20.71
N ASP A 111 -17.90 -15.16 -20.87
CA ASP A 111 -17.36 -16.51 -20.75
C ASP A 111 -16.61 -16.71 -19.41
N THR A 112 -17.08 -17.66 -18.58
CA THR A 112 -16.45 -17.96 -17.28
C THR A 112 -15.00 -18.42 -17.43
N ASP A 113 -14.63 -19.04 -18.55
CA ASP A 113 -13.27 -19.53 -18.78
C ASP A 113 -12.35 -18.45 -19.34
N ASN A 114 -12.90 -17.30 -19.78
CA ASN A 114 -12.13 -16.16 -20.21
C ASN A 114 -11.61 -15.36 -19.01
N VAL A 115 -10.29 -15.19 -18.93
CA VAL A 115 -9.64 -14.55 -17.80
C VAL A 115 -10.05 -13.09 -17.59
N ARG A 116 -10.32 -12.35 -18.67
CA ARG A 116 -10.73 -10.95 -18.57
C ARG A 116 -12.16 -10.86 -18.08
N ASP A 117 -13.06 -11.66 -18.64
CA ASP A 117 -14.47 -11.70 -18.23
C ASP A 117 -14.60 -12.12 -16.76
N ALA A 118 -13.86 -13.15 -16.35
CA ALA A 118 -13.83 -13.61 -14.97
C ALA A 118 -13.33 -12.54 -14.00
N ILE A 119 -12.25 -11.82 -14.33
CA ILE A 119 -11.71 -10.75 -13.47
C ILE A 119 -12.69 -9.57 -13.38
N PHE A 120 -13.32 -9.18 -14.49
CA PHE A 120 -14.33 -8.11 -14.49
C PHE A 120 -15.59 -8.53 -13.73
N SER A 121 -16.02 -9.78 -13.83
CA SER A 121 -17.13 -10.34 -13.06
C SER A 121 -16.83 -10.33 -11.56
N ALA A 122 -15.58 -10.58 -11.16
CA ALA A 122 -15.15 -10.50 -9.76
C ALA A 122 -15.15 -9.05 -9.25
N ALA A 123 -14.69 -8.09 -10.07
CA ALA A 123 -14.79 -6.67 -9.73
C ALA A 123 -16.23 -6.23 -9.56
N PHE A 124 -17.13 -6.63 -10.46
CA PHE A 124 -18.55 -6.32 -10.36
C PHE A 124 -19.18 -6.93 -9.11
N MET A 125 -18.96 -8.22 -8.84
CA MET A 125 -19.47 -8.88 -7.64
C MET A 125 -18.98 -8.21 -6.36
N LEU A 126 -17.68 -7.91 -6.25
CA LEU A 126 -17.14 -7.21 -5.08
C LEU A 126 -17.77 -5.84 -4.93
N CYS A 127 -17.94 -5.09 -6.02
CA CYS A 127 -18.53 -3.75 -5.99
C CYS A 127 -19.97 -3.75 -5.45
N GLU A 128 -20.82 -4.64 -5.97
CA GLU A 128 -22.21 -4.80 -5.53
C GLU A 128 -22.30 -5.17 -4.04
N ASN A 129 -21.29 -5.87 -3.52
CA ASN A 129 -21.21 -6.26 -2.12
C ASN A 129 -20.49 -5.24 -1.21
N GLY A 130 -20.11 -4.07 -1.74
CA GLY A 130 -19.50 -2.97 -0.99
C GLY A 130 -17.97 -2.95 -0.98
N GLY A 131 -17.32 -3.68 -1.88
CA GLY A 131 -15.85 -3.78 -1.96
C GLY A 131 -15.12 -2.48 -2.27
N GLY A 132 -15.83 -1.45 -2.76
CA GLY A 132 -15.29 -0.10 -2.92
C GLY A 132 -15.16 0.70 -1.62
N ASP A 133 -15.85 0.28 -0.55
CA ASP A 133 -15.76 0.89 0.78
C ASP A 133 -14.80 0.07 1.66
N PRO A 134 -13.66 0.63 2.11
CA PRO A 134 -12.73 -0.07 3.00
C PRO A 134 -13.38 -0.65 4.27
N ALA A 135 -14.44 -0.02 4.79
CA ALA A 135 -15.15 -0.52 5.96
C ALA A 135 -15.98 -1.78 5.66
N ARG A 136 -16.32 -2.03 4.40
CA ARG A 136 -17.14 -3.15 3.93
C ARG A 136 -16.38 -4.15 3.07
N LEU A 137 -15.12 -3.89 2.76
CA LEU A 137 -14.30 -4.76 1.92
C LEU A 137 -14.21 -6.19 2.47
N ALA A 138 -14.04 -6.36 3.79
CA ALA A 138 -14.01 -7.68 4.41
C ALA A 138 -15.33 -8.45 4.19
N ASP A 139 -16.48 -7.79 4.35
CA ASP A 139 -17.79 -8.38 4.10
C ASP A 139 -17.99 -8.72 2.62
N ALA A 140 -17.50 -7.88 1.70
CA ALA A 140 -17.56 -8.14 0.27
C ALA A 140 -16.74 -9.38 -0.13
N ILE A 141 -15.55 -9.55 0.44
CA ILE A 141 -14.72 -10.75 0.24
C ILE A 141 -15.38 -11.97 0.89
N TRP A 142 -16.02 -11.81 2.05
CA TRP A 142 -16.75 -12.89 2.70
C TRP A 142 -17.95 -13.36 1.87
N ASN A 143 -18.67 -12.45 1.21
CA ASN A 143 -19.73 -12.81 0.25
C ASN A 143 -19.19 -13.49 -1.01
N TYR A 144 -17.92 -13.25 -1.36
CA TYR A 144 -17.23 -14.00 -2.42
C TYR A 144 -16.99 -15.45 -1.99
N ASN A 145 -16.51 -15.64 -0.76
CA ASN A 145 -16.27 -16.95 -0.16
C ASN A 145 -16.50 -16.87 1.36
N HIS A 146 -17.52 -17.58 1.85
CA HIS A 146 -18.01 -17.55 3.24
C HIS A 146 -17.04 -18.19 4.25
N SER A 147 -15.82 -17.67 4.34
CA SER A 147 -14.72 -18.17 5.16
C SER A 147 -13.86 -17.01 5.66
N ASP A 148 -13.82 -16.80 6.98
CA ASP A 148 -13.00 -15.75 7.59
C ASP A 148 -11.51 -15.95 7.30
N GLN A 149 -11.07 -17.20 7.18
CA GLN A 149 -9.69 -17.52 6.79
C GLN A 149 -9.39 -17.06 5.36
N TYR A 150 -10.34 -17.22 4.45
CA TYR A 150 -10.19 -16.75 3.08
C TYR A 150 -10.11 -15.22 3.05
N VAL A 151 -10.99 -14.54 3.79
CA VAL A 151 -10.96 -13.07 3.91
C VAL A 151 -9.59 -12.59 4.39
N ALA A 152 -9.06 -13.19 5.46
CA ALA A 152 -7.75 -12.84 5.99
C ALA A 152 -6.63 -13.08 4.96
N GLU A 153 -6.65 -14.21 4.25
CA GLU A 153 -5.66 -14.55 3.22
C GLU A 153 -5.69 -13.56 2.04
N ILE A 154 -6.89 -13.20 1.55
CA ILE A 154 -7.05 -12.22 0.48
C ILE A 154 -6.53 -10.84 0.90
N LEU A 155 -6.89 -10.37 2.09
CA LEU A 155 -6.45 -9.07 2.60
C LEU A 155 -4.92 -9.03 2.79
N ASP A 156 -4.33 -10.10 3.33
CA ASP A 156 -2.87 -10.21 3.49
C ASP A 156 -2.16 -10.19 2.14
N LEU A 157 -2.66 -10.97 1.18
CA LEU A 157 -2.04 -11.07 -0.13
C LEU A 157 -2.21 -9.79 -0.96
N ALA A 158 -3.40 -9.18 -0.95
CA ALA A 158 -3.67 -7.92 -1.63
C ALA A 158 -2.74 -6.81 -1.11
N THR A 159 -2.59 -6.75 0.22
CA THR A 159 -1.64 -5.86 0.87
C THR A 159 -0.20 -6.08 0.38
N SER A 160 0.20 -7.34 0.13
CA SER A 160 1.53 -7.65 -0.39
C SER A 160 1.74 -7.29 -1.88
N TYR A 161 0.67 -7.16 -2.67
CA TYR A 161 0.73 -6.81 -4.09
C TYR A 161 0.76 -5.31 -4.35
N GLY A 162 0.29 -4.49 -3.41
CA GLY A 162 0.34 -3.04 -3.50
C GLY A 162 1.55 -2.40 -2.81
N VAL A 163 2.01 -1.28 -3.35
CA VAL A 163 2.76 -0.25 -2.63
C VAL A 163 2.06 1.08 -2.87
N ALA A 164 1.99 1.95 -1.86
CA ALA A 164 1.52 3.31 -2.08
C ALA A 164 2.36 3.97 -3.19
N ALA A 165 1.73 4.48 -4.24
CA ALA A 165 2.46 5.32 -5.18
C ALA A 165 2.99 6.52 -4.40
N PHE A 166 4.31 6.72 -4.43
CA PHE A 166 4.88 7.94 -3.91
C PHE A 166 4.36 9.10 -4.74
N GLY A 167 3.41 9.86 -4.19
CA GLY A 167 3.23 11.24 -4.59
C GLY A 167 4.59 11.93 -4.52
N THR A 168 4.96 12.66 -5.57
CA THR A 168 6.25 13.34 -5.71
C THR A 168 6.46 14.52 -4.73
N GLY A 169 5.67 14.59 -3.67
CA GLY A 169 5.78 15.57 -2.60
C GLY A 169 5.83 14.89 -1.24
N LEU A 170 6.83 15.23 -0.44
CA LEU A 170 6.86 14.94 0.99
C LEU A 170 5.54 15.41 1.61
N ALA A 171 4.65 14.49 1.98
CA ALA A 171 3.48 14.84 2.76
C ALA A 171 3.96 15.32 4.15
N LYS A 172 3.58 16.56 4.48
CA LYS A 172 3.77 17.20 5.79
C LYS A 172 2.80 16.60 6.81
N ALA A 173 3.05 15.41 7.33
CA ALA A 173 2.37 15.00 8.55
C ALA A 173 2.88 15.90 9.68
N ALA A 174 2.04 16.81 10.15
CA ALA A 174 2.31 17.58 11.34
C ALA A 174 2.22 16.65 12.55
N PRO A 175 2.93 16.93 13.66
CA PRO A 175 2.77 16.14 14.89
C PRO A 175 1.31 16.03 15.35
N GLY A 176 0.51 17.09 15.15
CA GLY A 176 -0.93 17.09 15.44
C GLY A 176 -1.70 16.02 14.68
N ASP A 177 -1.40 15.79 13.40
CA ASP A 177 -2.06 14.77 12.59
C ASP A 177 -1.87 13.37 13.19
N LEU A 178 -0.68 13.08 13.72
CA LEU A 178 -0.38 11.80 14.36
C LEU A 178 -1.02 11.68 15.76
N LEU A 179 -1.07 12.79 16.51
CA LEU A 179 -1.67 12.83 17.85
C LEU A 179 -3.18 12.57 17.83
N ASP A 180 -3.84 12.98 16.75
CA ASP A 180 -5.28 12.87 16.52
C ASP A 180 -5.65 11.61 15.72
N ASN A 181 -4.67 10.86 15.20
CA ASN A 181 -4.92 9.68 14.38
C ASN A 181 -5.36 8.47 15.23
N PRO A 182 -6.60 7.97 15.09
CA PRO A 182 -7.10 6.85 15.90
C PRO A 182 -6.43 5.51 15.55
N ARG A 183 -5.69 5.43 14.43
CA ARG A 183 -4.91 4.27 14.03
C ARG A 183 -3.49 4.27 14.62
N ILE A 184 -3.10 5.28 15.38
CA ILE A 184 -1.79 5.33 16.04
C ILE A 184 -1.99 5.30 17.55
N THR A 185 -1.57 4.19 18.17
CA THR A 185 -1.48 4.09 19.62
C THR A 185 -0.10 4.55 20.08
N LEU A 186 -0.06 5.66 20.82
CA LEU A 186 1.17 6.26 21.35
C LEU A 186 1.34 5.91 22.83
N THR A 187 2.54 5.53 23.24
CA THR A 187 2.91 5.59 24.67
C THR A 187 2.91 7.04 25.16
N SER A 188 2.85 7.23 26.49
CA SER A 188 2.87 8.58 27.08
C SER A 188 4.15 9.36 26.72
N SER A 189 5.30 8.68 26.61
CA SER A 189 6.56 9.32 26.19
C SER A 189 6.55 9.69 24.70
N ALA A 190 6.10 8.80 23.82
CA ALA A 190 6.00 9.08 22.39
C ALA A 190 5.02 10.23 22.11
N ARG A 191 3.88 10.28 22.82
CA ARG A 191 2.94 11.40 22.76
C ARG A 191 3.60 12.72 23.17
N ALA A 192 4.31 12.74 24.30
CA ALA A 192 5.00 13.94 24.78
C ALA A 192 6.08 14.45 23.80
N ASP A 193 6.82 13.54 23.15
CA ASP A 193 7.82 13.90 22.15
C ASP A 193 7.20 14.60 20.92
N LEU A 194 6.04 14.11 20.45
CA LEU A 194 5.29 14.72 19.35
C LEU A 194 4.71 16.08 19.74
N GLU A 195 4.09 16.18 20.93
CA GLU A 195 3.55 17.44 21.46
C GLU A 195 4.63 18.53 21.61
N ALA A 196 5.84 18.12 22.00
CA ALA A 196 6.99 19.00 22.13
C ALA A 196 7.70 19.32 20.79
N GLY A 197 7.25 18.74 19.67
CA GLY A 197 7.85 18.95 18.36
C GLY A 197 9.29 18.44 18.24
N LEU A 198 9.63 17.38 19.00
CA LEU A 198 11.01 16.88 19.10
C LEU A 198 11.34 15.81 18.03
N VAL A 199 10.41 15.50 17.13
CA VAL A 199 10.47 14.39 16.19
C VAL A 199 10.69 14.89 14.76
N ASP A 200 11.62 14.26 14.04
CA ASP A 200 11.95 14.58 12.65
C ASP A 200 10.72 14.40 11.75
N SER A 201 10.50 15.36 10.85
CA SER A 201 9.38 15.34 9.91
C SER A 201 9.34 14.09 9.02
N ARG A 202 10.48 13.45 8.73
CA ARG A 202 10.55 12.19 7.98
C ARG A 202 9.95 11.03 8.77
N VAL A 203 10.23 10.98 10.07
CA VAL A 203 9.61 9.99 10.98
C VAL A 203 8.11 10.21 11.01
N ASN A 204 7.66 11.47 11.10
CA ASN A 204 6.22 11.77 11.10
C ASN A 204 5.53 11.32 9.81
N ALA A 205 6.13 11.65 8.66
CA ALA A 205 5.61 11.26 7.35
C ALA A 205 5.56 9.73 7.17
N LEU A 206 6.56 9.01 7.71
CA LEU A 206 6.61 7.56 7.67
C LEU A 206 5.52 6.92 8.53
N LEU A 207 5.29 7.46 9.74
CA LEU A 207 4.21 7.01 10.62
C LEU A 207 2.84 7.28 10.01
N ASP A 208 2.63 8.46 9.40
CA ASP A 208 1.41 8.75 8.65
C ASP A 208 1.20 7.72 7.53
N ALA A 209 2.21 7.50 6.69
CA ALA A 209 2.15 6.55 5.58
C ALA A 209 1.84 5.12 6.04
N ILE A 210 2.47 4.63 7.10
CA ILE A 210 2.19 3.30 7.65
C ILE A 210 0.77 3.24 8.23
N SER A 211 0.36 4.28 8.97
CA SER A 211 -0.93 4.32 9.68
C SER A 211 -2.15 4.36 8.76
N ARG A 212 -1.99 4.88 7.53
CA ARG A 212 -3.02 4.84 6.48
C ARG A 212 -3.46 3.42 6.17
N ARG A 213 -2.54 2.45 6.29
CA ARG A 213 -2.82 1.03 6.00
C ARG A 213 -3.04 0.22 7.27
N TYR A 214 -2.23 0.41 8.30
CA TYR A 214 -2.25 -0.43 9.50
C TYR A 214 -2.45 0.39 10.77
N PRO A 215 -3.33 -0.04 11.69
CA PRO A 215 -3.23 0.39 13.08
C PRO A 215 -1.84 0.06 13.62
N ILE A 216 -1.13 1.02 14.21
CA ILE A 216 0.23 0.81 14.74
C ILE A 216 0.34 1.25 16.20
N GLY A 217 1.17 0.54 16.95
CA GLY A 217 1.61 0.94 18.28
C GLY A 217 3.05 1.45 18.24
N VAL A 218 3.25 2.69 18.67
CA VAL A 218 4.57 3.35 18.74
C VAL A 218 5.02 3.42 20.19
N THR A 219 6.19 2.85 20.48
CA THR A 219 6.76 2.79 21.83
C THR A 219 7.68 3.96 22.12
N VAL A 220 8.67 4.20 21.27
CA VAL A 220 9.75 5.14 21.52
C VAL A 220 9.98 6.02 20.29
N LEU A 221 10.12 7.33 20.51
CA LEU A 221 10.55 8.29 19.49
C LEU A 221 11.88 8.92 19.88
N LYS A 222 11.93 9.61 21.03
CA LYS A 222 13.15 10.19 21.60
C LYS A 222 13.30 9.86 23.07
N ALA A 223 12.30 10.22 23.88
CA ALA A 223 12.27 9.92 25.30
C ALA A 223 12.02 8.42 25.52
N GLY A 224 12.72 7.85 26.51
CA GLY A 224 12.63 6.42 26.84
C GLY A 224 13.75 5.55 26.24
N HIS A 225 14.67 6.14 25.46
CA HIS A 225 15.86 5.44 24.94
C HIS A 225 17.17 6.01 25.50
N SER A 226 18.21 5.18 25.63
CA SER A 226 19.55 5.64 26.00
C SER A 226 20.18 6.52 24.91
N THR A 227 20.95 7.53 25.31
CA THR A 227 21.66 8.43 24.38
C THR A 227 22.63 7.68 23.46
N ARG A 228 23.23 6.58 23.93
CA ARG A 228 24.17 5.77 23.16
C ARG A 228 23.62 4.39 22.84
N THR A 229 24.01 3.88 21.68
CA THR A 229 23.83 2.48 21.26
C THR A 229 24.83 1.58 22.01
N ARG A 230 24.64 0.26 21.92
CA ARG A 230 25.60 -0.72 22.49
C ARG A 230 26.99 -0.63 21.88
N SER A 231 27.10 -0.23 20.61
CA SER A 231 28.37 -0.01 19.92
C SER A 231 29.05 1.32 20.28
N GLY A 232 28.38 2.17 21.07
CA GLY A 232 28.94 3.43 21.58
C GLY A 232 28.61 4.68 20.74
N SER A 233 27.93 4.52 19.60
CA SER A 233 27.42 5.63 18.78
C SER A 233 26.25 6.33 19.44
N ILE A 234 25.97 7.58 19.08
CA ILE A 234 24.76 8.28 19.55
C ILE A 234 23.56 7.73 18.76
N SER A 235 22.50 7.33 19.46
CA SER A 235 21.30 6.76 18.83
C SER A 235 20.50 7.80 18.06
N ASN A 236 19.89 7.42 16.95
CA ASN A 236 18.96 8.28 16.21
C ASN A 236 17.73 8.69 17.04
N HIS A 237 17.34 7.91 18.06
CA HIS A 237 16.34 8.34 19.05
C HIS A 237 16.80 9.59 19.80
N TYR A 238 18.08 9.71 20.15
CA TYR A 238 18.59 10.91 20.83
C TYR A 238 18.40 12.19 20.00
N TYR A 239 18.44 12.08 18.67
CA TYR A 239 18.19 13.21 17.77
C TYR A 239 16.71 13.41 17.42
N GLY A 240 15.81 12.53 17.87
CA GLY A 240 14.40 12.52 17.45
C GLY A 240 14.20 12.03 16.01
N ARG A 241 15.20 11.31 15.45
CA ARG A 241 15.21 10.81 14.07
C ARG A 241 14.95 9.31 13.98
N ALA A 242 14.35 8.73 15.02
CA ALA A 242 14.02 7.31 15.03
C ALA A 242 12.66 7.02 15.65
N VAL A 243 12.14 5.84 15.37
CA VAL A 243 10.92 5.31 15.96
C VAL A 243 10.98 3.79 16.15
N ASP A 244 10.44 3.33 17.27
CA ASP A 244 10.17 1.91 17.52
C ASP A 244 8.67 1.65 17.44
N ILE A 245 8.29 0.70 16.59
CA ILE A 245 6.91 0.23 16.39
C ILE A 245 6.81 -1.19 16.96
N PHE A 246 6.00 -1.39 18.00
CA PHE A 246 5.89 -2.67 18.72
C PHE A 246 4.63 -3.47 18.36
N PHE A 247 3.71 -2.85 17.62
CA PHE A 247 2.43 -3.43 17.28
C PHE A 247 2.00 -2.97 15.88
N VAL A 248 1.50 -3.91 15.07
CA VAL A 248 0.97 -3.64 13.73
C VAL A 248 -0.28 -4.49 13.55
N ASP A 249 -1.39 -3.83 13.23
CA ASP A 249 -2.67 -4.41 12.82
C ASP A 249 -3.16 -5.57 13.71
N GLY A 250 -3.46 -5.26 14.96
CA GLY A 250 -3.97 -6.27 15.90
C GLY A 250 -2.87 -7.15 16.52
N SER A 251 -1.64 -7.13 16.02
CA SER A 251 -0.59 -8.09 16.38
C SER A 251 0.68 -7.42 16.91
N PRO A 252 1.26 -7.91 18.03
CA PRO A 252 2.61 -7.54 18.43
C PRO A 252 3.63 -7.86 17.34
N VAL A 253 4.66 -7.03 17.20
CA VAL A 253 5.78 -7.31 16.30
C VAL A 253 6.54 -8.52 16.83
N SER A 254 6.81 -9.48 15.94
CA SER A 254 7.58 -10.69 16.21
C SER A 254 8.01 -11.31 14.88
N SER A 255 8.91 -12.30 14.92
CA SER A 255 9.40 -13.00 13.72
C SER A 255 8.30 -13.74 12.94
N SER A 256 7.15 -14.01 13.57
CA SER A 256 5.97 -14.62 12.96
C SER A 256 4.87 -13.62 12.60
N SER A 257 5.03 -12.33 12.89
CA SER A 257 4.01 -11.31 12.63
C SER A 257 3.98 -10.94 11.15
N LEU A 258 2.96 -11.41 10.43
CA LEU A 258 2.76 -11.09 9.01
C LEU A 258 2.54 -9.59 8.77
N PRO A 259 1.69 -8.86 9.54
CA PRO A 259 1.52 -7.42 9.34
C PRO A 259 2.82 -6.65 9.54
N ALA A 260 3.61 -7.00 10.56
CA ALA A 260 4.92 -6.40 10.77
C ALA A 260 5.88 -6.69 9.60
N ARG A 261 5.85 -7.92 9.04
CA ARG A 261 6.66 -8.30 7.88
C ARG A 261 6.29 -7.49 6.64
N GLN A 262 5.01 -7.16 6.47
CA GLN A 262 4.55 -6.30 5.38
C GLN A 262 5.05 -4.87 5.53
N VAL A 263 4.97 -4.30 6.74
CA VAL A 263 5.53 -2.96 7.03
C VAL A 263 7.03 -2.93 6.69
N VAL A 264 7.81 -3.92 7.15
CA VAL A 264 9.26 -4.00 6.82
C VAL A 264 9.50 -4.18 5.32
N GLY A 265 8.68 -4.99 4.65
CA GLY A 265 8.75 -5.15 3.19
C GLY A 265 8.45 -3.86 2.42
N PHE A 266 7.51 -3.04 2.90
CA PHE A 266 7.25 -1.70 2.38
C PHE A 266 8.46 -0.79 2.59
N LEU A 267 9.01 -0.75 3.80
CA LEU A 267 10.17 0.05 4.17
C LEU A 267 11.41 -0.25 3.32
N ALA A 268 11.64 -1.53 3.02
CA ALA A 268 12.76 -2.02 2.22
C ALA A 268 12.80 -1.42 0.80
N ARG A 269 11.65 -0.99 0.28
CA ARG A 269 11.46 -0.47 -1.08
C ARG A 269 11.36 1.06 -1.13
N LEU A 270 11.41 1.74 0.02
CA LEU A 270 11.37 3.20 0.00
C LEU A 270 12.64 3.77 -0.64
N GLU A 271 12.45 4.85 -1.38
CA GLU A 271 13.51 5.61 -2.02
C GLU A 271 13.47 7.07 -1.59
N GLY A 272 14.56 7.79 -1.87
CA GLY A 272 14.67 9.22 -1.57
C GLY A 272 14.66 9.52 -0.07
N GLN A 273 14.11 10.67 0.29
CA GLN A 273 14.23 11.23 1.65
C GLN A 273 13.41 10.47 2.71
N LEU A 274 12.46 9.62 2.32
CA LEU A 274 11.66 8.81 3.24
C LEU A 274 12.25 7.43 3.50
N ARG A 275 13.33 7.04 2.81
CA ARG A 275 14.03 5.79 3.09
C ARG A 275 14.82 5.91 4.41
N PRO A 276 14.51 5.12 5.45
CA PRO A 276 15.33 5.08 6.65
C PRO A 276 16.73 4.52 6.34
N SER A 277 17.74 5.06 7.02
CA SER A 277 19.12 4.52 6.98
C SER A 277 19.22 3.23 7.78
N GLU A 278 18.40 3.09 8.82
CA GLU A 278 18.37 1.98 9.77
C GLU A 278 16.95 1.39 9.82
N VAL A 279 16.81 0.09 9.55
CA VAL A 279 15.56 -0.67 9.69
C VAL A 279 15.83 -1.96 10.47
N GLY A 280 15.73 -1.89 11.80
CA GLY A 280 15.83 -3.05 12.69
C GLY A 280 14.53 -3.84 12.72
N HIS A 281 14.57 -5.16 12.57
CA HIS A 281 13.37 -6.00 12.50
C HIS A 281 13.61 -7.47 12.90
N PRO A 282 12.56 -8.27 13.20
CA PRO A 282 12.72 -9.65 13.67
C PRO A 282 12.88 -10.72 12.56
N PHE A 283 12.83 -10.33 11.28
CA PHE A 283 12.82 -11.27 10.14
C PHE A 283 14.22 -11.64 9.63
N SER A 284 14.83 -12.68 10.19
CA SER A 284 16.19 -13.13 9.83
C SER A 284 16.39 -13.59 8.38
N ASN A 285 15.33 -13.74 7.59
CA ASN A 285 15.37 -14.11 6.18
C ASN A 285 15.09 -12.94 5.22
N LEU A 286 15.02 -11.71 5.72
CA LEU A 286 14.76 -10.51 4.93
C LEU A 286 15.99 -9.60 4.95
N TYR A 287 16.52 -9.27 3.77
CA TYR A 287 17.77 -8.53 3.61
C TYR A 287 17.61 -7.41 2.59
N PHE A 288 17.98 -6.18 2.97
CA PHE A 288 17.99 -5.01 2.09
C PHE A 288 18.91 -3.93 2.67
N PRO A 289 19.39 -2.94 1.88
CA PRO A 289 20.30 -1.92 2.39
C PRO A 289 19.63 -1.09 3.50
N GLY A 290 20.29 -1.01 4.66
CA GLY A 290 19.77 -0.38 5.88
C GLY A 290 19.00 -1.33 6.80
N GLY A 291 18.55 -2.49 6.31
CA GLY A 291 17.84 -3.51 7.09
C GLY A 291 18.78 -4.40 7.89
N PHE A 292 18.40 -4.71 9.14
CA PHE A 292 19.15 -5.64 10.00
C PHE A 292 18.25 -6.35 11.02
N THR A 293 18.73 -7.50 11.49
CA THR A 293 18.09 -8.30 12.55
C THR A 293 19.13 -8.67 13.59
N ASP A 294 18.84 -8.37 14.85
CA ASP A 294 19.67 -8.74 16.00
C ASP A 294 18.80 -9.08 17.21
N ALA A 295 19.42 -9.33 18.37
CA ALA A 295 18.72 -9.69 19.59
C ALA A 295 17.90 -8.56 20.20
N ASP A 296 18.16 -7.30 19.83
CA ASP A 296 17.48 -6.13 20.38
C ASP A 296 16.19 -5.83 19.61
N HIS A 297 16.07 -6.26 18.35
CA HIS A 297 14.93 -5.95 17.47
C HIS A 297 13.99 -7.15 17.21
N LEU A 298 13.83 -8.04 18.20
CA LEU A 298 13.01 -9.24 18.06
C LEU A 298 11.50 -9.00 18.30
N ASP A 299 11.15 -7.88 18.94
CA ASP A 299 9.80 -7.55 19.40
C ASP A 299 9.28 -6.19 18.90
N HIS A 300 10.05 -5.51 18.05
CA HIS A 300 9.67 -4.24 17.44
C HIS A 300 10.36 -4.02 16.08
N ILE A 301 9.85 -3.06 15.32
CA ILE A 301 10.48 -2.51 14.12
C ILE A 301 11.13 -1.18 14.53
N HIS A 302 12.45 -1.08 14.39
CA HIS A 302 13.19 0.16 14.60
C HIS A 302 13.45 0.85 13.26
N LEU A 303 13.20 2.15 13.18
CA LEU A 303 13.42 2.97 11.99
C LEU A 303 14.26 4.18 12.36
N GLY A 304 15.39 4.40 11.69
CA GLY A 304 16.31 5.50 11.98
C GLY A 304 16.76 6.25 10.72
N PHE A 305 16.95 7.56 10.85
CA PHE A 305 17.42 8.43 9.77
C PHE A 305 18.71 9.17 10.16
N ASP A 306 19.71 9.08 9.29
CA ASP A 306 20.94 9.88 9.39
C ASP A 306 20.81 11.29 8.80
#